data_AF-A0A6B3ECA7-F1
#
_entry.id   AF-A0A6B3ECA7-F1
#
_cell.length_a   1.000
_cell.length_b   1.000
_cell.length_c   1.000
_cell.angle_alpha   90.00
_cell.angle_beta   90.00
_cell.angle_gamma   90.00
#
_symmetry.space_group_name_H-M   'P 1'
#
loop_
_entity.id
_entity.type
_entity.pdbx_description
1 polymer ?
#
loop_
_entity_poly.entity_id
_entity_poly.type
_entity_poly.pdbx_seq_one_letter_code
_entity_poly.pdbx_strand_id
1 'polypeptide(L)'
;RMLETIHEYAVERAAEDTHRAHAAGRRHTTYYRALVTTAEPLIRSSEQLPWIARLETELDNIRAALARALATGEEENAVALVLGCGWFWWLRNHRIEGAEWAEHTMVLAGGVPAAVADLHVRHRRAEGGTGRTTPTGADPGVPPDDPRYWPRLHLRMLHLFLSSETDPDHENLTPAARTYVAGLRDL
;
A
#
# COMPACT_ATOMS: atom_id res chain seq x y z
N ARG A 1 -20.62 9.79 -20.68
CA ARG A 1 -22.04 10.20 -20.58
C ARG A 1 -22.90 9.25 -19.74
N MET A 2 -23.19 7.99 -20.11
CA MET A 2 -24.02 7.14 -19.23
C MET A 2 -23.35 6.82 -17.88
N LEU A 3 -22.04 6.53 -17.87
CA LEU A 3 -21.30 6.29 -16.62
C LEU A 3 -21.22 7.51 -15.71
N GLU A 4 -21.19 8.70 -16.30
CA GLU A 4 -21.18 9.99 -15.58
C GLU A 4 -22.52 10.20 -14.87
N THR A 5 -23.64 9.98 -15.56
CA THR A 5 -24.98 10.05 -14.96
C THR A 5 -25.21 8.98 -13.89
N ILE A 6 -24.69 7.77 -14.08
CA ILE A 6 -24.75 6.71 -13.05
C ILE A 6 -23.90 7.11 -11.83
N HIS A 7 -22.74 7.73 -12.05
CA HIS A 7 -21.87 8.21 -10.98
C HIS A 7 -22.54 9.34 -10.19
N GLU A 8 -23.08 10.35 -10.87
CA GLU A 8 -23.83 11.46 -10.26
C GLU A 8 -25.00 10.93 -9.43
N TYR A 9 -25.83 10.04 -10.00
CA TYR A 9 -26.94 9.44 -9.29
C TYR A 9 -26.50 8.59 -8.09
N ALA A 10 -25.41 7.83 -8.22
CA ALA A 10 -24.87 7.05 -7.12
C ALA A 10 -24.35 7.95 -5.98
N VAL A 11 -23.73 9.08 -6.33
CA VAL A 11 -23.25 10.09 -5.36
C VAL A 11 -24.43 10.77 -4.67
N GLU A 12 -25.42 11.25 -5.42
CA GLU A 12 -26.64 11.86 -4.87
C GLU A 12 -27.35 10.89 -3.93
N ARG A 13 -27.55 9.64 -4.36
CA ARG A 13 -28.22 8.63 -3.54
C ARG A 13 -27.39 8.22 -2.32
N ALA A 14 -26.07 8.27 -2.40
CA ALA A 14 -25.18 8.04 -1.25
C ALA A 14 -25.21 9.21 -0.26
N ALA A 15 -25.46 10.44 -0.72
CA ALA A 15 -25.62 11.62 0.13
C ALA A 15 -26.97 11.63 0.88
N GLU A 16 -28.02 11.02 0.30
CA GLU A 16 -29.34 10.90 0.93
C GLU A 16 -29.33 10.01 2.20
N ASP A 17 -28.48 8.97 2.24
CA ASP A 17 -28.36 8.05 3.38
C ASP A 17 -26.88 7.68 3.63
N THR A 18 -26.25 8.47 4.50
CA THR A 18 -24.84 8.31 4.87
C THR A 18 -24.57 6.94 5.52
N HIS A 19 -25.50 6.41 6.31
CA HIS A 19 -25.34 5.10 6.94
C HIS A 19 -25.29 3.98 5.90
N ARG A 20 -26.19 4.01 4.91
CA ARG A 20 -26.19 3.06 3.79
C ARG A 20 -24.94 3.20 2.94
N ALA A 21 -24.47 4.42 2.70
CA ALA A 21 -23.22 4.67 1.98
C ALA A 21 -22.00 4.09 2.71
N HIS A 22 -21.90 4.29 4.03
CA HIS A 22 -20.85 3.69 4.86
C HIS A 22 -20.91 2.15 4.85
N ALA A 23 -22.11 1.57 4.98
CA ALA A 23 -22.29 0.12 4.92
C ALA A 23 -21.92 -0.47 3.54
N ALA A 24 -22.22 0.23 2.45
CA ALA A 24 -21.77 -0.15 1.11
C ALA A 24 -20.24 -0.08 0.99
N GLY A 25 -19.63 1.02 1.46
CA GLY A 25 -18.18 1.19 1.48
C GLY A 25 -17.45 0.10 2.25
N ARG A 26 -17.96 -0.29 3.43
CA ARG A 26 -17.39 -1.39 4.22
C ARG A 26 -17.45 -2.73 3.49
N ARG A 27 -18.60 -3.07 2.89
CA ARG A 27 -18.74 -4.30 2.10
C ARG A 27 -17.79 -4.34 0.91
N HIS A 28 -17.60 -3.20 0.25
CA HIS A 28 -16.64 -3.04 -0.83
C HIS A 28 -15.21 -3.30 -0.35
N THR A 29 -14.77 -2.65 0.74
CA THR A 29 -13.43 -2.89 1.31
C THR A 29 -13.23 -4.35 1.73
N THR A 30 -14.22 -4.97 2.39
CA THR A 30 -14.17 -6.40 2.75
C THR A 30 -14.00 -7.29 1.52
N TYR A 31 -14.75 -7.02 0.44
CA TYR A 31 -14.68 -7.81 -0.78
C TYR A 31 -13.29 -7.71 -1.44
N TYR A 32 -12.77 -6.50 -1.62
CA TYR A 32 -11.47 -6.33 -2.28
C TYR A 32 -10.30 -6.80 -1.42
N ARG A 33 -10.39 -6.69 -0.08
CA ARG A 33 -9.43 -7.36 0.81
C ARG A 33 -9.42 -8.87 0.57
N ALA A 34 -10.58 -9.52 0.53
CA ALA A 34 -10.67 -10.95 0.28
C ALA A 34 -10.13 -11.33 -1.12
N LEU A 35 -10.43 -10.52 -2.14
CA LEU A 35 -9.93 -10.71 -3.50
C LEU A 35 -8.40 -10.74 -3.53
N VAL A 36 -7.74 -9.71 -2.98
CA VAL A 36 -6.27 -9.62 -3.05
C VAL A 36 -5.58 -10.63 -2.14
N THR A 37 -6.18 -10.97 -1.00
CA THR A 37 -5.69 -12.08 -0.15
C THR A 37 -5.74 -13.42 -0.88
N THR A 38 -6.79 -13.65 -1.69
CA THR A 38 -6.89 -14.87 -2.51
C THR A 38 -5.89 -14.85 -3.67
N ALA A 39 -5.72 -13.70 -4.31
CA ALA A 39 -4.85 -13.54 -5.47
C ALA A 39 -3.36 -13.70 -5.14
N GLU A 40 -2.92 -13.25 -3.96
CA GLU A 40 -1.50 -13.18 -3.56
C GLU A 40 -0.71 -14.47 -3.82
N PRO A 41 -1.14 -15.65 -3.33
CA PRO A 41 -0.41 -16.89 -3.60
C PRO A 41 -0.66 -17.40 -5.04
N LEU A 42 -1.83 -17.12 -5.61
CA LEU A 42 -2.23 -17.66 -6.91
C LEU A 42 -1.51 -16.99 -8.08
N ILE A 43 -1.14 -15.72 -7.94
CA ILE A 43 -0.29 -15.03 -8.93
C ILE A 43 1.11 -15.64 -9.00
N ARG A 44 1.56 -16.39 -7.99
CA ARG A 44 2.85 -17.10 -7.99
C ARG A 44 2.73 -18.59 -8.33
N SER A 45 1.57 -19.01 -8.84
CA SER A 45 1.26 -20.39 -9.17
C SER A 45 0.98 -20.56 -10.67
N SER A 46 0.56 -21.76 -11.08
CA SER A 46 0.07 -22.01 -12.43
C SER A 46 -1.16 -21.16 -12.81
N GLU A 47 -1.89 -20.64 -11.82
CA GLU A 47 -3.06 -19.78 -12.02
C GLU A 47 -2.70 -18.30 -12.27
N GLN A 48 -1.42 -17.98 -12.52
CA GLN A 48 -0.92 -16.62 -12.58
C GLN A 48 -1.70 -15.71 -13.55
N LEU A 49 -1.85 -16.11 -14.82
CA LEU A 49 -2.40 -15.24 -15.86
C LEU A 49 -3.87 -14.83 -15.62
N PRO A 50 -4.79 -15.76 -15.26
CA PRO A 50 -6.15 -15.39 -14.88
C PRO A 50 -6.22 -14.37 -13.73
N TRP A 51 -5.38 -14.54 -12.70
CA TRP A 51 -5.38 -13.65 -11.54
C TRP A 51 -4.78 -12.28 -11.84
N ILE A 52 -3.75 -12.20 -12.69
CA ILE A 52 -3.23 -10.93 -13.19
C ILE A 52 -4.34 -10.16 -13.92
N ALA A 53 -4.99 -10.80 -14.89
CA ALA A 53 -6.05 -10.15 -15.67
C ALA A 53 -7.22 -9.68 -14.79
N ARG A 54 -7.56 -10.48 -13.76
CA ARG A 54 -8.58 -10.12 -12.77
C ARG A 54 -8.17 -8.90 -11.95
N LEU A 55 -6.94 -8.85 -11.43
CA LEU A 55 -6.46 -7.70 -10.65
C LEU A 55 -6.33 -6.43 -11.49
N GLU A 56 -5.92 -6.53 -12.75
CA GLU A 56 -5.89 -5.36 -13.64
C GLU A 56 -7.27 -4.76 -13.84
N THR A 57 -8.26 -5.63 -14.10
CA THR A 57 -9.66 -5.21 -14.29
C THR A 57 -10.20 -4.52 -13.04
N GLU A 58 -9.77 -4.96 -11.87
CA GLU A 58 -10.28 -4.50 -10.57
C GLU A 58 -9.40 -3.44 -9.90
N LEU A 59 -8.33 -2.98 -10.56
CA LEU A 59 -7.31 -2.13 -9.93
C LEU A 59 -7.89 -0.82 -9.38
N ASP A 60 -8.79 -0.17 -10.11
CA ASP A 60 -9.44 1.06 -9.65
C ASP A 60 -10.35 0.84 -8.44
N ASN A 61 -11.01 -0.32 -8.38
CA ASN A 61 -11.81 -0.68 -7.21
C ASN A 61 -10.92 -1.00 -6.01
N ILE A 62 -9.78 -1.66 -6.22
CA ILE A 62 -8.77 -1.90 -5.17
C ILE A 62 -8.24 -0.56 -4.63
N ARG A 63 -7.88 0.38 -5.53
CA ARG A 63 -7.47 1.75 -5.15
C ARG A 63 -8.54 2.46 -4.34
N ALA A 64 -9.80 2.37 -4.76
CA ALA A 64 -10.92 2.97 -4.04
C ALA A 64 -11.14 2.34 -2.64
N ALA A 65 -10.94 1.03 -2.50
CA ALA A 65 -10.99 0.33 -1.22
C ALA A 65 -9.85 0.79 -0.30
N LEU A 66 -8.64 0.92 -0.84
CA LEU A 66 -7.45 1.35 -0.11
C LEU A 66 -7.54 2.81 0.33
N ALA A 67 -7.94 3.71 -0.57
CA ALA A 67 -8.19 5.12 -0.25
C ALA A 67 -9.22 5.29 0.87
N ARG A 68 -10.30 4.48 0.85
CA ARG A 68 -11.30 4.47 1.92
C ARG A 68 -10.70 3.99 3.23
N ALA A 69 -9.99 2.86 3.23
CA ALA A 69 -9.37 2.32 4.44
C ALA A 69 -8.41 3.34 5.09
N LEU A 70 -7.64 4.07 4.28
CA LEU A 70 -6.79 5.16 4.76
C LEU A 70 -7.60 6.31 5.34
N ALA A 71 -8.64 6.78 4.64
CA ALA A 71 -9.49 7.88 5.09
C ALA A 71 -10.25 7.58 6.38
N THR A 72 -10.62 6.31 6.62
CA THR A 72 -11.34 5.88 7.83
C THR A 72 -10.43 5.32 8.92
N GLY A 73 -9.11 5.31 8.70
CA GLY A 73 -8.14 4.81 9.66
C GLY A 73 -8.17 3.30 9.89
N GLU A 74 -8.66 2.51 8.93
CA GLU A 74 -8.73 1.05 9.02
C GLU A 74 -7.37 0.42 8.63
N GLU A 75 -6.39 0.51 9.54
CA GLU A 75 -5.02 0.03 9.33
C GLU A 75 -4.97 -1.40 8.81
N GLU A 76 -5.66 -2.35 9.46
CA GLU A 76 -5.62 -3.76 9.07
C GLU A 76 -6.08 -3.99 7.62
N ASN A 77 -7.08 -3.24 7.17
CA ASN A 77 -7.56 -3.33 5.79
C ASN A 77 -6.56 -2.72 4.81
N ALA A 78 -5.99 -1.55 5.15
CA ALA A 78 -4.98 -0.90 4.32
C ALA A 78 -3.73 -1.77 4.15
N VAL A 79 -3.22 -2.35 5.25
CA VAL A 79 -2.06 -3.25 5.25
C VAL A 79 -2.35 -4.50 4.42
N ALA A 80 -3.50 -5.16 4.62
CA ALA A 80 -3.87 -6.34 3.86
C ALA A 80 -4.00 -6.07 2.35
N LEU A 81 -4.59 -4.92 1.99
CA LEU A 81 -4.74 -4.50 0.60
C LEU A 81 -3.38 -4.27 -0.08
N VAL A 82 -2.50 -3.52 0.58
CA VAL A 82 -1.15 -3.22 0.09
C VAL A 82 -0.31 -4.48 -0.06
N LEU A 83 -0.25 -5.33 0.97
CA LEU A 83 0.53 -6.56 0.92
C LEU A 83 0.02 -7.53 -0.14
N GLY A 84 -1.31 -7.67 -0.29
CA GLY A 84 -1.91 -8.52 -1.31
C GLY A 84 -1.64 -8.05 -2.75
N CYS A 85 -1.44 -6.74 -2.96
CA CYS A 85 -1.14 -6.17 -4.27
C CYS A 85 0.36 -6.05 -4.56
N GLY A 86 1.23 -6.19 -3.56
CA GLY A 86 2.66 -5.88 -3.68
C GLY A 86 3.35 -6.59 -4.85
N TRP A 87 3.12 -7.89 -5.00
CA TRP A 87 3.69 -8.66 -6.11
C TRP A 87 3.10 -8.30 -7.47
N PHE A 88 1.79 -8.07 -7.52
CA PHE A 88 1.12 -7.61 -8.73
C PHE A 88 1.69 -6.27 -9.21
N TRP A 89 1.88 -5.31 -8.30
CA TRP A 89 2.45 -4.01 -8.64
C TRP A 89 3.87 -4.13 -9.15
N TRP A 90 4.70 -4.99 -8.57
CA TRP A 90 6.03 -5.25 -9.09
C TRP A 90 5.98 -5.84 -10.50
N LEU A 91 5.20 -6.91 -10.70
CA LEU A 91 5.11 -7.63 -11.97
C LEU A 91 4.55 -6.76 -13.11
N ARG A 92 3.66 -5.83 -12.79
CA ARG A 92 3.00 -4.93 -13.76
C ARG A 92 3.60 -3.53 -13.83
N ASN A 93 4.76 -3.32 -13.20
CA ASN A 93 5.49 -2.05 -13.19
C ASN A 93 4.72 -0.86 -12.57
N HIS A 94 3.83 -1.13 -11.61
CA HIS A 94 3.19 -0.13 -10.74
C HIS A 94 4.01 0.14 -9.47
N ARG A 95 5.35 0.08 -9.57
CA ARG A 95 6.25 0.11 -8.40
C ARG A 95 6.17 1.43 -7.62
N ILE A 96 6.13 2.55 -8.32
CA ILE A 96 6.01 3.89 -7.73
C ILE A 96 4.70 4.01 -6.95
N GLU A 97 3.58 3.69 -7.60
CA GLU A 97 2.26 3.70 -6.99
C GLU A 97 2.20 2.78 -5.76
N GLY A 98 2.73 1.55 -5.87
CA GLY A 98 2.74 0.61 -4.75
C GLY A 98 3.57 1.10 -3.56
N ALA A 99 4.68 1.79 -3.82
CA ALA A 99 5.50 2.41 -2.78
C ALA A 99 4.74 3.56 -2.08
N GLU A 100 4.06 4.43 -2.83
CA GLU A 100 3.23 5.51 -2.26
C GLU A 100 2.10 4.97 -1.38
N TRP A 101 1.41 3.92 -1.84
CA TRP A 101 0.39 3.25 -1.05
C TRP A 101 0.95 2.62 0.23
N ALA A 102 2.13 2.00 0.15
CA ALA A 102 2.80 1.45 1.33
C ALA A 102 3.21 2.55 2.31
N GLU A 103 3.69 3.70 1.82
CA GLU A 103 4.03 4.85 2.64
C GLU A 103 2.81 5.41 3.38
N HIS A 104 1.72 5.70 2.67
CA HIS A 104 0.50 6.20 3.28
C HIS A 104 -0.04 5.24 4.36
N THR A 105 0.08 3.94 4.12
CA THR A 105 -0.32 2.91 5.09
C THR A 105 0.60 2.88 6.32
N MET A 106 1.91 3.09 6.16
CA MET A 106 2.84 3.22 7.28
C MET A 106 2.59 4.48 8.10
N VAL A 107 2.25 5.61 7.46
CA VAL A 107 1.85 6.84 8.15
C VAL A 107 0.61 6.58 9.00
N LEU A 108 -0.39 5.89 8.46
CA LEU A 108 -1.58 5.47 9.22
C LEU A 108 -1.22 4.56 10.41
N ALA A 109 -0.29 3.61 10.21
CA ALA A 109 0.16 2.68 11.25
C ALA A 109 1.00 3.33 12.37
N GLY A 110 1.18 4.66 12.36
CA GLY A 110 1.89 5.38 13.41
C GLY A 110 3.36 5.66 13.11
N GLY A 111 3.80 5.53 11.84
CA GLY A 111 5.05 6.14 11.38
C GLY A 111 5.78 5.36 10.27
N VAL A 112 6.46 6.13 9.40
CA VAL A 112 7.42 5.62 8.42
C VAL A 112 8.82 5.63 9.06
N PRO A 113 9.53 4.49 9.16
CA PRO A 113 10.89 4.48 9.67
C PRO A 113 11.82 5.37 8.83
N ALA A 114 12.77 6.06 9.48
CA ALA A 114 13.72 6.99 8.83
C ALA A 114 14.46 6.39 7.62
N ALA A 115 14.84 5.11 7.70
CA ALA A 115 15.53 4.39 6.63
C ALA A 115 14.69 4.23 5.34
N VAL A 116 13.36 4.20 5.49
CA VAL A 116 12.38 4.01 4.42
C VAL A 116 11.99 5.35 3.81
N ALA A 117 11.88 6.40 4.63
CA ALA A 117 11.62 7.77 4.19
C ALA A 117 12.76 8.40 3.37
N ASP A 118 14.02 7.99 3.58
CA ASP A 118 15.17 8.54 2.84
C ASP A 118 15.26 7.99 1.39
N LEU A 119 14.76 6.78 1.16
CA LEU A 119 14.64 6.18 -0.17
C LEU A 119 13.60 6.92 -1.05
N HIS A 120 12.61 7.54 -0.40
CA HIS A 120 11.56 8.36 -1.02
C HIS A 120 12.05 9.72 -1.53
N VAL A 121 12.94 10.39 -0.79
CA VAL A 121 13.43 11.74 -1.13
C VAL A 121 14.17 11.76 -2.48
N ARG A 122 14.74 10.64 -2.91
CA ARG A 122 15.40 10.52 -4.22
C ARG A 122 14.39 10.48 -5.37
N HIS A 123 13.28 9.77 -5.19
CA HIS A 123 12.22 9.68 -6.20
C HIS A 123 11.51 11.04 -6.41
N ARG A 124 11.17 11.75 -5.32
CA ARG A 124 10.47 13.04 -5.40
C ARG A 124 11.31 14.19 -5.96
N ARG A 125 12.65 14.11 -5.94
CA ARG A 125 13.51 15.15 -6.54
C ARG A 125 13.37 15.24 -8.07
N ALA A 126 12.82 14.23 -8.73
CA ALA A 126 12.45 14.31 -10.14
C ALA A 126 11.20 15.17 -10.39
N GLU A 127 10.33 15.35 -9.39
CA GLU A 127 9.04 16.04 -9.51
C GLU A 127 8.75 16.95 -8.29
N GLY A 128 9.52 18.04 -8.14
CA GLY A 128 9.06 19.33 -7.58
C GLY A 128 8.38 19.44 -6.20
N GLY A 129 8.34 18.41 -5.35
CA GLY A 129 7.56 18.44 -4.10
C GLY A 129 8.39 18.72 -2.84
N THR A 130 8.22 19.88 -2.21
CA THR A 130 8.78 20.22 -0.89
C THR A 130 7.91 19.71 0.26
N GLY A 131 8.09 18.45 0.65
CA GLY A 131 7.51 17.89 1.87
C GLY A 131 8.62 17.28 2.73
N ARG A 132 9.01 17.97 3.80
CA ARG A 132 10.03 17.52 4.76
C ARG A 132 9.36 16.64 5.82
N THR A 133 9.46 15.33 5.68
CA THR A 133 9.12 14.38 6.75
C THR A 133 10.34 14.19 7.64
N THR A 134 10.21 14.53 8.92
CA THR A 134 11.30 14.44 9.90
C THR A 134 11.54 12.98 10.28
N PRO A 135 12.79 12.52 10.43
CA PRO A 135 13.12 11.10 10.53
C PRO A 135 13.09 10.62 11.98
N THR A 136 12.51 9.45 12.25
CA THR A 136 12.80 8.68 13.47
C THR A 136 13.16 7.25 13.08
N GLY A 137 14.36 6.83 13.47
CA GLY A 137 14.81 5.44 13.38
C GLY A 137 14.24 4.66 14.56
N ALA A 138 13.93 3.38 14.34
CA ALA A 138 13.05 2.51 15.13
C ALA A 138 11.57 2.64 14.77
N ASP A 139 10.93 1.50 14.53
CA ASP A 139 9.47 1.36 14.60
C ASP A 139 9.01 1.87 15.97
N PRO A 140 8.09 2.84 16.07
CA PRO A 140 7.58 3.23 17.37
C PRO A 140 6.76 2.07 17.95
N GLY A 141 7.40 1.26 18.80
CA GLY A 141 6.75 0.70 19.99
C GLY A 141 5.80 -0.48 19.81
N VAL A 142 5.95 -1.34 18.79
CA VAL A 142 5.19 -2.60 18.69
C VAL A 142 6.09 -3.79 19.08
N PRO A 143 5.84 -4.47 20.21
CA PRO A 143 6.57 -5.68 20.61
C PRO A 143 6.41 -6.82 19.57
N PRO A 144 7.41 -7.72 19.39
CA PRO A 144 7.30 -8.86 18.46
C PRO A 144 6.10 -9.79 18.68
N ASP A 145 5.56 -9.78 19.89
CA ASP A 145 4.42 -10.52 20.40
C ASP A 145 3.07 -9.82 20.12
N ASP A 146 3.06 -8.58 19.62
CA ASP A 146 1.86 -7.91 19.11
C ASP A 146 1.51 -8.43 17.70
N PRO A 147 0.25 -8.79 17.42
CA PRO A 147 -0.17 -9.33 16.12
C PRO A 147 0.07 -8.38 14.94
N ARG A 148 0.26 -7.08 15.18
CA ARG A 148 0.55 -6.08 14.14
C ARG A 148 2.03 -6.01 13.75
N TYR A 149 2.92 -6.62 14.53
CA TYR A 149 4.36 -6.57 14.31
C TYR A 149 4.75 -7.05 12.90
N TRP A 150 4.40 -8.30 12.56
CA TRP A 150 4.75 -8.89 11.26
C TRP A 150 4.11 -8.18 10.06
N PRO A 151 2.81 -7.85 10.07
CA PRO A 151 2.21 -7.07 8.98
C PRO A 151 2.89 -5.71 8.74
N ARG A 152 3.24 -4.97 9.80
CA ARG A 152 3.95 -3.69 9.68
C ARG A 152 5.38 -3.86 9.19
N LEU A 153 6.05 -4.94 9.60
CA LEU A 153 7.38 -5.26 9.09
C LEU A 153 7.35 -5.62 7.60
N HIS A 154 6.43 -6.49 7.19
CA HIS A 154 6.24 -6.84 5.77
C HIS A 154 5.91 -5.62 4.92
N LEU A 155 5.11 -4.68 5.45
CA LEU A 155 4.78 -3.44 4.75
C LEU A 155 6.04 -2.60 4.45
N ARG A 156 6.96 -2.49 5.41
CA ARG A 156 8.23 -1.79 5.23
C ARG A 156 9.14 -2.50 4.24
N MET A 157 9.19 -3.83 4.30
CA MET A 157 9.95 -4.64 3.35
C MET A 157 9.43 -4.46 1.93
N LEU A 158 8.12 -4.47 1.76
CA LEU A 158 7.50 -4.20 0.48
C LEU A 158 7.82 -2.79 -0.03
N HIS A 159 7.69 -1.76 0.80
CA HIS A 159 8.06 -0.40 0.40
C HIS A 159 9.53 -0.34 -0.03
N LEU A 160 10.45 -0.87 0.79
CA LEU A 160 11.87 -0.89 0.45
C LEU A 160 12.12 -1.57 -0.90
N PHE A 161 11.53 -2.75 -1.11
CA PHE A 161 11.65 -3.52 -2.34
C PHE A 161 11.12 -2.77 -3.57
N LEU A 162 9.93 -2.18 -3.48
CA LEU A 162 9.33 -1.42 -4.58
C LEU A 162 10.13 -0.16 -4.91
N SER A 163 10.69 0.51 -3.90
CA SER A 163 11.45 1.74 -4.07
C SER A 163 12.92 1.53 -4.50
N SER A 164 13.56 0.42 -4.12
CA SER A 164 14.96 0.16 -4.50
C SER A 164 15.13 -0.18 -5.97
N GLU A 165 14.12 -0.78 -6.59
CA GLU A 165 14.11 -1.19 -7.99
C GLU A 165 13.75 -0.04 -8.96
N THR A 166 13.23 1.07 -8.44
CA THR A 166 12.87 2.27 -9.21
C THR A 166 14.00 3.30 -9.31
N ASP A 167 15.09 3.15 -8.56
CA ASP A 167 16.25 4.03 -8.62
C ASP A 167 17.25 3.52 -9.69
N PRO A 168 17.59 4.32 -10.73
CA PRO A 168 18.65 3.95 -11.66
C PRO A 168 20.04 3.83 -10.98
N ASP A 169 20.20 4.36 -9.76
CA ASP A 169 21.40 4.24 -8.91
C ASP A 169 21.21 3.21 -7.76
N HIS A 170 20.68 2.03 -8.06
CA HIS A 170 20.39 0.93 -7.14
C HIS A 170 21.59 0.42 -6.31
N GLU A 171 22.83 0.83 -6.65
CA GLU A 171 24.03 0.56 -5.84
C GLU A 171 24.13 1.41 -4.57
N ASN A 172 23.39 2.51 -4.46
CA ASN A 172 23.57 3.49 -3.40
C ASN A 172 22.40 3.57 -2.41
N LEU A 173 22.02 2.43 -1.81
CA LEU A 173 21.23 2.43 -0.57
C LEU A 173 21.83 3.42 0.42
N THR A 174 21.01 4.26 1.05
CA THR A 174 21.51 5.24 2.02
C THR A 174 22.13 4.49 3.22
N PRO A 175 23.09 5.08 3.96
CA PRO A 175 23.64 4.44 5.15
C PRO A 175 22.56 3.98 6.14
N ALA A 176 21.48 4.77 6.28
CA ALA A 176 20.32 4.40 7.11
C ALA A 176 19.56 3.18 6.56
N ALA A 177 19.31 3.11 5.25
CA ALA A 177 18.70 1.95 4.60
C ALA A 177 19.56 0.69 4.72
N ARG A 178 20.88 0.80 4.55
CA ARG A 178 21.81 -0.33 4.72
C ARG A 178 21.82 -0.87 6.14
N THR A 179 21.88 0.00 7.16
CA THR A 179 21.84 -0.40 8.56
C THR A 179 20.50 -1.05 8.92
N TYR A 180 19.39 -0.54 8.38
CA TYR A 180 18.07 -1.13 8.56
C TYR A 180 17.98 -2.53 7.95
N VAL A 181 18.42 -2.71 6.69
CA VAL A 181 18.45 -4.02 6.03
C VAL A 181 19.36 -5.01 6.75
N ALA A 182 20.52 -4.56 7.24
CA ALA A 182 21.43 -5.40 8.02
C ALA A 182 20.78 -5.88 9.33
N GLY A 183 20.16 -4.97 10.09
CA GLY A 183 19.49 -5.32 11.35
C GLY A 183 18.29 -6.25 11.20
N LEU A 184 17.74 -6.39 9.99
CA LEU A 184 16.66 -7.33 9.69
C LEU A 184 17.13 -8.74 9.34
N ARG A 185 18.40 -8.90 8.95
CA ARG A 185 19.00 -10.23 8.72
C ARG A 185 19.37 -10.93 10.04
N ASP A 186 19.46 -10.17 11.12
CA ASP A 186 19.89 -10.62 12.44
C ASP A 186 18.71 -10.88 13.42
N LEU A 187 17.46 -10.81 12.93
CA LEU A 187 16.22 -11.18 13.63
C LEU A 187 15.77 -12.59 13.26
#